data_AF-A0A833IS40-F1
#
_entry.id   AF-A0A833IS40-F1
#
_cell.length_a   1.000
_cell.length_b   1.000
_cell.length_c   1.000
_cell.angle_alpha   90.00
_cell.angle_beta   90.00
_cell.angle_gamma   90.00
#
_symmetry.space_group_name_H-M   'P 1'
#
loop_
_entity.id
_entity.type
_entity.pdbx_description
1 polymer ?
#
loop_
_entity_poly.entity_id
_entity_poly.type
_entity_poly.pdbx_seq_one_letter_code
_entity_poly.pdbx_strand_id
1 'polypeptide(L)'
;MLNGFLDLPWWGYVLATLGLTHITIASVTIYLHRHQAHRGLELHPSVAHFFRFWLWLTTGMVTAEWVAVHRKHHARCETEDDPHSPIVKGLSTVMWRGSELYREEAAREETVRKYAHGTPNDWIERHVYGRYPFLGITLMAVIDVALFGAIGLTIWAIQMVWIPFWAAGVINGVGHYWGYRNFEPSDASTNLTPWGILVGGEELHNNHHAFPSSAKFALRRGEFDLGWAYIRGLERVGLARVKRVAPKPVIAPGKQEIDRDTVSAVVVNRLHVLARYGREVVLPTVREELHRADQTCRKLYRPAKRLLIREDSLINERQRNRLQQVLSRSQQLELVYEYKQRLQALWARSSHSHETLRKQLADWCAQAEASGVRALQDFARSLRGYTLAQPA
;
A
#
# COMPACT_ATOMS: atom_id res chain seq x y z
N MET A 1 9.95 -7.53 -42.84
CA MET A 1 9.45 -8.89 -43.11
C MET A 1 8.03 -8.96 -42.57
N LEU A 2 7.03 -9.36 -43.38
CA LEU A 2 5.64 -9.45 -42.90
C LEU A 2 5.50 -10.56 -41.84
N ASN A 3 6.29 -11.63 -41.98
CA ASN A 3 6.37 -12.74 -41.04
C ASN A 3 7.67 -12.65 -40.23
N GLY A 4 7.61 -12.93 -38.93
CA GLY A 4 8.78 -13.06 -38.05
C GLY A 4 9.32 -14.49 -38.02
N PHE A 5 10.28 -14.75 -37.14
CA PHE A 5 10.81 -16.10 -36.91
C PHE A 5 9.81 -17.07 -36.29
N LEU A 6 8.77 -16.57 -35.60
CA LEU A 6 7.70 -17.34 -34.99
C LEU A 6 6.41 -17.13 -35.79
N ASP A 7 5.93 -18.19 -36.43
CA ASP A 7 4.61 -18.22 -37.04
C ASP A 7 3.61 -18.81 -36.05
N LEU A 8 2.88 -17.93 -35.36
CA LEU A 8 1.91 -18.32 -34.34
C LEU A 8 0.48 -18.16 -34.86
N PRO A 9 -0.47 -18.98 -34.38
CA PRO A 9 -1.88 -18.65 -34.55
C PRO A 9 -2.22 -17.33 -33.81
N TRP A 10 -3.32 -16.67 -34.18
CA TRP A 10 -3.69 -15.34 -33.64
C TRP A 10 -3.68 -15.29 -32.10
N TRP A 11 -4.14 -16.36 -31.44
CA TRP A 11 -4.17 -16.46 -29.98
C TRP A 11 -2.78 -16.63 -29.38
N GLY A 12 -1.82 -17.17 -30.14
CA GLY A 12 -0.42 -17.29 -29.74
C GLY A 12 0.25 -15.93 -29.56
N TYR A 13 -0.01 -14.97 -30.46
CA TYR A 13 0.47 -13.59 -30.29
C TYR A 13 -0.13 -12.91 -29.06
N VAL A 14 -1.42 -13.17 -28.77
CA VAL A 14 -2.07 -12.66 -27.55
C VAL A 14 -1.41 -13.23 -26.30
N LEU A 15 -1.19 -14.55 -26.25
CA LEU A 15 -0.51 -15.18 -25.11
C LEU A 15 0.94 -14.70 -24.96
N ALA A 16 1.67 -14.52 -26.06
CA ALA A 16 3.01 -13.95 -26.04
C ALA A 16 3.00 -12.54 -25.44
N THR A 17 2.09 -11.68 -25.90
CA THR A 17 1.92 -10.32 -25.38
C THR A 17 1.63 -10.33 -23.88
N LEU A 18 0.66 -11.14 -23.44
CA LEU A 18 0.30 -11.27 -22.02
C LEU A 18 1.46 -11.82 -21.19
N GLY A 19 2.22 -12.78 -21.71
CA GLY A 19 3.40 -13.32 -21.03
C GLY A 19 4.50 -12.27 -20.86
N LEU A 20 4.83 -11.53 -21.93
CA LEU A 20 5.84 -10.49 -21.90
C LEU A 20 5.47 -9.36 -20.93
N THR A 21 4.24 -8.86 -20.98
CA THR A 21 3.77 -7.81 -20.07
C THR A 21 3.66 -8.31 -18.62
N HIS A 22 3.31 -9.58 -18.42
CA HIS A 22 3.27 -10.18 -17.09
C HIS A 22 4.66 -10.30 -16.45
N ILE A 23 5.69 -10.68 -17.21
CA ILE A 23 7.08 -10.68 -16.71
C ILE A 23 7.48 -9.25 -16.31
N THR A 24 7.07 -8.23 -17.08
CA THR A 24 7.32 -6.83 -16.74
C THR A 24 6.64 -6.44 -15.43
N ILE A 25 5.36 -6.78 -15.23
CA ILE A 25 4.65 -6.55 -13.97
C ILE A 25 5.34 -7.27 -12.81
N ALA A 26 5.70 -8.55 -12.97
CA ALA A 26 6.42 -9.32 -11.97
C ALA A 26 7.78 -8.68 -11.62
N SER A 27 8.45 -8.10 -12.61
CA SER A 27 9.72 -7.38 -12.41
C SER A 27 9.51 -6.09 -11.61
N VAL A 28 8.47 -5.30 -11.93
CA VAL A 28 8.13 -4.09 -11.16
C VAL A 28 7.79 -4.46 -9.71
N THR A 29 6.86 -5.40 -9.49
CA THR A 29 6.40 -5.74 -8.15
C THR A 29 7.50 -6.36 -7.27
N ILE A 30 8.23 -7.35 -7.79
CA ILE A 30 9.21 -8.10 -6.99
C ILE A 30 10.51 -7.29 -6.82
N TYR A 31 11.04 -6.74 -7.92
CA TYR A 31 12.36 -6.09 -7.92
C TYR A 31 12.29 -4.61 -7.59
N LEU A 32 11.59 -3.78 -8.35
CA LEU A 32 11.57 -2.32 -8.09
C LEU A 32 10.83 -1.99 -6.80
N HIS A 33 9.65 -2.56 -6.61
CA HIS A 33 8.76 -2.18 -5.52
C HIS A 33 9.16 -2.83 -4.19
N ARG A 34 9.05 -4.15 -4.07
CA ARG A 34 9.25 -4.86 -2.79
C ARG A 34 10.74 -4.98 -2.42
N HIS A 35 11.63 -5.22 -3.38
CA HIS A 35 13.06 -5.41 -3.12
C HIS A 35 13.83 -4.07 -3.06
N GLN A 36 13.77 -3.22 -4.09
CA GLN A 36 14.59 -2.00 -4.14
C GLN A 36 14.00 -0.86 -3.32
N ALA A 37 12.73 -0.50 -3.53
CA ALA A 37 12.13 0.64 -2.84
C ALA A 37 11.90 0.37 -1.36
N HIS A 38 11.27 -0.75 -1.01
CA HIS A 38 10.81 -1.02 0.37
C HIS A 38 11.66 -1.99 1.19
N ARG A 39 12.64 -2.67 0.58
CA ARG A 39 13.56 -3.60 1.27
C ARG A 39 12.82 -4.71 2.04
N GLY A 40 11.65 -5.12 1.56
CA GLY A 40 10.85 -6.19 2.18
C GLY A 40 11.47 -7.58 1.98
N LEU A 41 12.27 -7.75 0.92
CA LEU A 41 13.01 -8.98 0.62
C LEU A 41 14.40 -8.68 0.04
N GLU A 42 15.26 -9.68 0.14
CA GLU A 42 16.52 -9.80 -0.60
C GLU A 42 16.35 -10.81 -1.74
N LEU A 43 16.94 -10.51 -2.89
CA LEU A 43 16.97 -11.39 -4.05
C LEU A 43 18.40 -11.87 -4.28
N HIS A 44 18.56 -13.09 -4.77
CA HIS A 44 19.83 -13.57 -5.28
C HIS A 44 20.32 -12.65 -6.42
N PRO A 45 21.63 -12.33 -6.53
CA PRO A 45 22.13 -11.37 -7.51
C PRO A 45 21.73 -11.66 -8.96
N SER A 46 21.67 -12.93 -9.37
CA SER A 46 21.23 -13.31 -10.72
C SER A 46 19.76 -12.97 -10.99
N VAL A 47 18.87 -13.19 -10.01
CA VAL A 47 17.45 -12.88 -10.13
C VAL A 47 17.22 -11.37 -10.09
N ALA A 48 17.93 -10.67 -9.21
CA ALA A 48 17.91 -9.21 -9.17
C ALA A 48 18.37 -8.61 -10.51
N HIS A 49 19.45 -9.15 -11.08
CA HIS A 49 19.96 -8.72 -12.39
C HIS A 49 18.98 -9.03 -13.53
N PHE A 50 18.37 -10.22 -13.54
CA PHE A 50 17.36 -10.59 -14.53
C PHE A 50 16.22 -9.57 -14.57
N PHE A 51 15.61 -9.27 -13.43
CA PHE A 51 14.51 -8.29 -13.38
C PHE A 51 14.97 -6.89 -13.77
N ARG A 52 16.15 -6.48 -13.32
CA ARG A 52 16.74 -5.19 -13.67
C ARG A 52 16.94 -5.05 -15.18
N PHE A 53 17.56 -6.05 -15.81
CA PHE A 53 17.77 -6.11 -17.25
C PHE A 53 16.44 -6.11 -18.00
N TRP A 54 15.48 -6.92 -17.56
CA TRP A 54 14.16 -7.02 -18.19
C TRP A 54 13.43 -5.68 -18.20
N LEU A 55 13.49 -4.94 -17.09
CA LEU A 55 12.88 -3.61 -17.00
C LEU A 55 13.59 -2.58 -17.87
N TRP A 56 14.92 -2.57 -17.89
CA TRP A 56 15.65 -1.70 -18.83
C TRP A 56 15.26 -2.00 -20.29
N LEU A 57 15.15 -3.29 -20.65
CA LEU A 57 14.76 -3.73 -22.00
C LEU A 57 13.31 -3.32 -22.34
N THR A 58 12.37 -3.54 -21.43
CA THR A 58 10.92 -3.41 -21.73
C THR A 58 10.31 -2.08 -21.35
N THR A 59 10.96 -1.24 -20.54
CA THR A 59 10.42 0.05 -20.09
C THR A 59 11.44 1.18 -20.09
N GLY A 60 12.73 0.88 -20.25
CA GLY A 60 13.82 1.87 -20.15
C GLY A 60 13.99 2.45 -18.75
N MET A 61 13.36 1.86 -17.72
CA MET A 61 13.43 2.37 -16.36
C MET A 61 14.83 2.19 -15.75
N VAL A 62 15.32 3.26 -15.12
CA VAL A 62 16.54 3.25 -14.31
C VAL A 62 16.15 2.98 -12.84
N THR A 63 16.86 2.08 -12.16
CA THR A 63 16.46 1.63 -10.82
C THR A 63 16.43 2.78 -9.82
N ALA A 64 17.47 3.63 -9.86
CA ALA A 64 17.62 4.76 -8.94
C ALA A 64 16.48 5.78 -9.07
N GLU A 65 16.12 6.13 -10.30
CA GLU A 65 15.03 7.07 -10.61
C GLU A 65 13.69 6.56 -10.10
N TRP A 66 13.35 5.31 -10.44
CA TRP A 66 12.08 4.73 -10.04
C TRP A 66 11.92 4.65 -8.52
N VAL A 67 12.97 4.17 -7.84
CA VAL A 67 12.99 4.08 -6.38
C VAL A 67 12.88 5.46 -5.74
N ALA A 68 13.52 6.48 -6.30
CA ALA A 68 13.45 7.83 -5.78
C ALA A 68 12.03 8.42 -5.88
N VAL A 69 11.41 8.33 -7.06
CA VAL A 69 10.05 8.84 -7.29
C VAL A 69 9.05 8.10 -6.41
N HIS A 70 9.15 6.77 -6.30
CA HIS A 70 8.24 5.97 -5.46
C HIS A 70 8.39 6.27 -3.97
N ARG A 71 9.63 6.39 -3.47
CA ARG A 71 9.89 6.75 -2.08
C ARG A 71 9.47 8.18 -1.78
N LYS A 72 9.61 9.12 -2.72
CA LYS A 72 9.09 10.48 -2.58
C LYS A 72 7.57 10.47 -2.46
N HIS A 73 6.87 9.69 -3.31
CA HIS A 73 5.42 9.49 -3.21
C HIS A 73 5.02 9.01 -1.81
N HIS A 74 5.65 7.96 -1.27
CA HIS A 74 5.36 7.54 0.11
C HIS A 74 5.66 8.60 1.18
N ALA A 75 6.78 9.32 1.04
CA ALA A 75 7.20 10.33 2.01
C ALA A 75 6.34 11.61 1.99
N ARG A 76 5.72 11.91 0.84
CA ARG A 76 4.97 13.14 0.57
C ARG A 76 3.55 12.85 0.11
N CYS A 77 3.02 11.67 0.43
CA CYS A 77 1.78 11.16 -0.12
C CYS A 77 0.63 12.15 0.12
N GLU A 78 -0.12 12.44 -0.95
CA GLU A 78 -1.25 13.39 -0.93
C GLU A 78 -0.91 14.82 -0.51
N THR A 79 0.34 15.23 -0.69
CA THR A 79 0.76 16.63 -0.60
C THR A 79 1.12 17.18 -1.98
N GLU A 80 1.28 18.50 -2.10
CA GLU A 80 1.74 19.15 -3.33
C GLU A 80 3.08 18.60 -3.86
N ASP A 81 3.92 18.09 -2.95
CA ASP A 81 5.21 17.49 -3.28
C ASP A 81 5.11 16.04 -3.78
N ASP A 82 3.93 15.41 -3.72
CA ASP A 82 3.71 14.07 -4.27
C ASP A 82 3.79 14.14 -5.81
N PRO A 83 4.72 13.39 -6.46
CA PRO A 83 4.86 13.42 -7.91
C PRO A 83 3.61 12.99 -8.66
N HIS A 84 2.75 12.17 -8.06
CA HIS A 84 1.58 11.61 -8.74
C HIS A 84 0.37 11.42 -7.82
N SER A 85 0.15 12.34 -6.88
CA SER A 85 -1.09 12.36 -6.08
C SER A 85 -2.31 12.65 -6.98
N PRO A 86 -3.29 11.75 -7.07
CA PRO A 86 -4.53 12.02 -7.78
C PRO A 86 -5.49 12.91 -6.99
N ILE A 87 -5.28 13.07 -5.69
CA ILE A 87 -6.06 14.00 -4.86
C ILE A 87 -5.67 15.45 -5.17
N VAL A 88 -4.37 15.72 -5.32
CA VAL A 88 -3.86 17.05 -5.65
C VAL A 88 -3.92 17.33 -7.15
N LYS A 89 -3.41 16.43 -7.99
CA LYS A 89 -3.27 16.65 -9.44
C LYS A 89 -4.50 16.25 -10.26
N GLY A 90 -5.45 15.55 -9.63
CA GLY A 90 -6.63 14.99 -10.27
C GLY A 90 -6.38 13.61 -10.88
N LEU A 91 -7.38 12.73 -10.74
CA LEU A 91 -7.31 11.35 -11.22
C LEU A 91 -7.02 11.24 -12.72
N SER A 92 -7.66 12.09 -13.55
CA SER A 92 -7.44 12.07 -15.01
C SER A 92 -5.98 12.36 -15.37
N THR A 93 -5.35 13.32 -14.69
CA THR A 93 -3.95 13.68 -14.91
C THR A 93 -3.04 12.50 -14.58
N VAL A 94 -3.23 11.84 -13.43
CA VAL A 94 -2.40 10.69 -13.05
C VAL A 94 -2.63 9.49 -13.98
N MET A 95 -3.88 9.26 -14.40
CA MET A 95 -4.25 8.18 -15.34
C MET A 95 -3.57 8.30 -16.70
N TRP A 96 -3.57 9.50 -17.28
CA TRP A 96 -3.16 9.68 -18.68
C TRP A 96 -1.81 10.36 -18.85
N ARG A 97 -1.31 11.03 -17.80
CA ARG A 97 -0.02 11.75 -17.82
C ARG A 97 0.97 11.25 -16.77
N GLY A 98 0.73 10.05 -16.22
CA GLY A 98 1.54 9.48 -15.14
C GLY A 98 3.00 9.24 -15.55
N SER A 99 3.27 8.90 -16.81
CA SER A 99 4.65 8.72 -17.32
C SER A 99 5.38 10.06 -17.48
N GLU A 100 4.69 11.14 -17.87
CA GLU A 100 5.25 12.49 -17.91
C GLU A 100 5.56 12.99 -16.50
N LEU A 101 4.62 12.85 -15.56
CA LEU A 101 4.83 13.20 -14.15
C LEU A 101 6.03 12.44 -13.56
N TYR A 102 6.15 11.15 -13.88
CA TYR A 102 7.30 10.34 -13.51
C TYR A 102 8.60 10.91 -14.08
N ARG A 103 8.66 11.19 -15.39
CA ARG A 103 9.87 11.70 -16.06
C ARG A 103 10.28 13.07 -15.54
N GLU A 104 9.32 13.97 -15.31
CA GLU A 104 9.55 15.30 -14.75
C GLU A 104 10.20 15.21 -13.35
N GLU A 105 9.71 14.31 -12.50
CA GLU A 105 10.27 14.13 -11.17
C GLU A 105 11.61 13.37 -11.19
N ALA A 106 11.74 12.34 -12.02
CA ALA A 106 12.97 11.57 -12.18
C ALA A 106 14.14 12.43 -12.68
N ALA A 107 13.86 13.44 -13.50
CA ALA A 107 14.87 14.39 -13.99
C ALA A 107 15.40 15.35 -12.89
N ARG A 108 14.76 15.40 -11.71
CA ARG A 108 15.20 16.25 -10.59
C ARG A 108 16.31 15.56 -9.81
N GLU A 109 17.54 16.03 -9.97
CA GLU A 109 18.73 15.49 -9.29
C GLU A 109 18.57 15.45 -7.76
N GLU A 110 17.94 16.48 -7.18
CA GLU A 110 17.68 16.53 -5.73
C GLU A 110 16.86 15.33 -5.26
N THR A 111 15.81 14.97 -6.00
CA THR A 111 14.92 13.84 -5.67
C THR A 111 15.68 12.53 -5.74
N VAL A 112 16.42 12.29 -6.83
CA VAL A 112 17.22 11.07 -6.98
C VAL A 112 18.26 10.97 -5.88
N ARG A 113 19.02 12.05 -5.61
CA ARG A 113 20.02 12.08 -4.55
C ARG A 113 19.44 11.79 -3.17
N LYS A 114 18.26 12.33 -2.85
CA LYS A 114 17.61 12.19 -1.54
C LYS A 114 16.98 10.81 -1.33
N TYR A 115 16.31 10.29 -2.35
CA TYR A 115 15.44 9.12 -2.18
C TYR A 115 15.99 7.82 -2.81
N ALA A 116 16.98 7.85 -3.72
CA ALA A 116 17.52 6.65 -4.38
C ALA A 116 18.54 5.84 -3.56
N HIS A 117 18.72 6.12 -2.27
CA HIS A 117 19.78 5.51 -1.47
C HIS A 117 19.72 3.97 -1.44
N GLY A 118 20.89 3.34 -1.55
CA GLY A 118 21.08 1.88 -1.58
C GLY A 118 20.68 1.20 -2.89
N THR A 119 20.30 1.94 -3.93
CA THR A 119 20.08 1.35 -5.26
C THR A 119 21.40 0.93 -5.93
N PRO A 120 21.36 0.01 -6.91
CA PRO A 120 22.57 -0.40 -7.62
C PRO A 120 23.27 0.81 -8.25
N ASN A 121 24.59 0.82 -8.15
CA ASN A 121 25.47 1.77 -8.83
C ASN A 121 26.72 1.02 -9.30
N ASP A 122 26.52 -0.16 -9.88
CA ASP A 122 27.59 -0.95 -10.47
C ASP A 122 27.94 -0.45 -11.88
N TRP A 123 28.93 -1.09 -12.52
CA TRP A 123 29.39 -0.69 -13.84
C TRP A 123 28.27 -0.74 -14.90
N ILE A 124 27.40 -1.76 -14.85
CA ILE A 124 26.31 -1.95 -15.81
C ILE A 124 25.27 -0.84 -15.63
N GLU A 125 24.92 -0.50 -14.38
CA GLU A 125 23.98 0.59 -14.11
C GLU A 125 24.50 1.92 -14.70
N ARG A 126 25.79 2.25 -14.47
CA ARG A 126 26.35 3.53 -14.91
C ARG A 126 26.57 3.64 -16.42
N HIS A 127 27.03 2.57 -17.05
CA HIS A 127 27.52 2.64 -18.44
C HIS A 127 26.54 2.05 -19.46
N VAL A 128 25.55 1.28 -19.01
CA VAL A 128 24.55 0.66 -19.90
C VAL A 128 23.16 1.17 -19.56
N TYR A 129 22.64 0.82 -18.38
CA TYR A 129 21.22 1.04 -18.09
C TYR A 129 20.86 2.51 -17.90
N GLY A 130 21.60 3.22 -17.04
CA GLY A 130 21.42 4.66 -16.81
C GLY A 130 21.88 5.53 -17.98
N ARG A 131 22.89 5.10 -18.74
CA ARG A 131 23.42 5.87 -19.88
C ARG A 131 22.56 5.74 -21.14
N TYR A 132 21.95 4.57 -21.35
CA TYR A 132 21.20 4.27 -22.58
C TYR A 132 19.81 3.68 -22.28
N PRO A 133 18.92 4.39 -21.58
CA PRO A 133 17.57 3.87 -21.26
C PRO A 133 16.73 3.59 -22.52
N PHE A 134 16.86 4.42 -23.57
CA PHE A 134 16.15 4.21 -24.83
C PHE A 134 16.68 3.02 -25.65
N LEU A 135 17.94 2.63 -25.45
CA LEU A 135 18.53 1.51 -26.19
C LEU A 135 17.81 0.19 -25.86
N GLY A 136 17.42 -0.01 -24.59
CA GLY A 136 16.67 -1.20 -24.19
C GLY A 136 15.32 -1.27 -24.89
N ILE A 137 14.56 -0.17 -24.84
CA ILE A 137 13.26 -0.06 -25.50
C ILE A 137 13.37 -0.29 -27.02
N THR A 138 14.37 0.29 -27.68
CA THR A 138 14.62 0.09 -29.12
C THR A 138 15.01 -1.35 -29.42
N LEU A 139 15.85 -1.97 -28.59
CA LEU A 139 16.23 -3.37 -28.73
C LEU A 139 15.01 -4.29 -28.60
N MET A 140 14.11 -4.03 -27.65
CA MET A 140 12.86 -4.78 -27.52
C MET A 140 12.01 -4.68 -28.80
N ALA A 141 11.86 -3.48 -29.38
CA ALA A 141 11.12 -3.31 -30.64
C ALA A 141 11.73 -4.15 -31.78
N VAL A 142 13.05 -4.16 -31.89
CA VAL A 142 13.77 -4.98 -32.88
C VAL A 142 13.54 -6.47 -32.62
N ILE A 143 13.60 -6.91 -31.36
CA ILE A 143 13.33 -8.30 -30.96
C ILE A 143 11.90 -8.70 -31.33
N ASP A 144 10.90 -7.89 -30.99
CA ASP A 144 9.50 -8.20 -31.29
C ASP A 144 9.23 -8.26 -32.79
N VAL A 145 9.80 -7.33 -33.57
CA VAL A 145 9.68 -7.36 -35.04
C VAL A 145 10.40 -8.57 -35.64
N ALA A 146 11.56 -8.94 -35.11
CA ALA A 146 12.29 -10.13 -35.58
C ALA A 146 11.53 -11.42 -35.25
N LEU A 147 10.96 -11.53 -34.06
CA LEU A 147 10.24 -12.72 -33.61
C LEU A 147 8.85 -12.83 -34.24
N PHE A 148 8.08 -11.75 -34.29
CA PHE A 148 6.66 -11.79 -34.65
C PHE A 148 6.34 -11.12 -35.99
N GLY A 149 7.31 -10.47 -36.64
CA GLY A 149 7.07 -9.76 -37.90
C GLY A 149 6.40 -8.41 -37.65
N ALA A 150 5.57 -7.96 -38.60
CA ALA A 150 4.96 -6.63 -38.52
C ALA A 150 4.06 -6.44 -37.27
N ILE A 151 3.35 -7.51 -36.83
CA ILE A 151 2.53 -7.48 -35.62
C ILE A 151 3.36 -7.26 -34.35
N GLY A 152 4.67 -7.54 -34.39
CA GLY A 152 5.60 -7.26 -33.30
C GLY A 152 5.61 -5.80 -32.87
N LEU A 153 5.38 -4.85 -33.78
CA LEU A 153 5.23 -3.43 -33.42
C LEU A 153 4.02 -3.17 -32.51
N THR A 154 2.92 -3.89 -32.72
CA THR A 154 1.72 -3.81 -31.87
C THR A 154 2.00 -4.41 -30.50
N ILE A 155 2.67 -5.57 -30.44
CA ILE A 155 3.07 -6.22 -29.18
C ILE A 155 3.97 -5.27 -28.36
N TRP A 156 4.99 -4.70 -29.01
CA TRP A 156 5.87 -3.71 -28.40
C TRP A 156 5.11 -2.48 -27.90
N ALA A 157 4.20 -1.92 -28.70
CA ALA A 157 3.40 -0.77 -28.29
C ALA A 157 2.53 -1.06 -27.05
N ILE A 158 1.95 -2.27 -26.97
CA ILE A 158 1.22 -2.71 -25.78
C ILE A 158 2.15 -2.78 -24.57
N GLN A 159 3.37 -3.31 -24.72
CA GLN A 159 4.37 -3.33 -23.64
C GLN A 159 4.71 -1.92 -23.13
N MET A 160 4.89 -0.95 -24.03
CA MET A 160 5.21 0.44 -23.66
C MET A 160 4.09 1.10 -22.85
N VAL A 161 2.83 0.84 -23.20
CA VAL A 161 1.67 1.43 -22.50
C VAL A 161 1.31 0.67 -21.22
N TRP A 162 1.72 -0.59 -21.08
CA TRP A 162 1.27 -1.48 -20.00
C TRP A 162 1.55 -0.94 -18.60
N ILE A 163 2.81 -0.59 -18.31
CA ILE A 163 3.19 -0.08 -16.99
C ILE A 163 2.65 1.33 -16.71
N PRO A 164 2.72 2.31 -17.64
CA PRO A 164 2.06 3.59 -17.46
C PRO A 164 0.57 3.47 -17.14
N PHE A 165 -0.16 2.61 -17.85
CA PHE A 165 -1.59 2.44 -17.62
C PHE A 165 -1.88 1.73 -16.29
N TRP A 166 -1.31 0.54 -16.05
CA TRP A 166 -1.64 -0.25 -14.88
C TRP A 166 -1.00 0.29 -13.60
N ALA A 167 0.29 0.58 -13.59
CA ALA A 167 0.99 1.00 -12.37
C ALA A 167 0.76 2.48 -12.06
N ALA A 168 0.99 3.38 -13.02
CA ALA A 168 0.81 4.81 -12.76
C ALA A 168 -0.68 5.21 -12.77
N GLY A 169 -1.45 4.76 -13.76
CA GLY A 169 -2.86 5.09 -13.83
C GLY A 169 -3.72 4.33 -12.80
N VAL A 170 -3.79 3.01 -12.92
CA VAL A 170 -4.72 2.23 -12.09
C VAL A 170 -4.26 2.17 -10.62
N ILE A 171 -3.02 1.74 -10.34
CA ILE A 171 -2.56 1.60 -8.95
C ILE A 171 -2.35 2.98 -8.29
N ASN A 172 -1.54 3.87 -8.86
CA ASN A 172 -1.29 5.16 -8.22
C ASN A 172 -2.45 6.15 -8.38
N GLY A 173 -3.21 6.10 -9.46
CA GLY A 173 -4.40 6.93 -9.65
C GLY A 173 -5.63 6.36 -8.94
N VAL A 174 -6.22 5.28 -9.47
CA VAL A 174 -7.46 4.73 -8.90
C VAL A 174 -7.25 4.21 -7.48
N GLY A 175 -6.11 3.58 -7.21
CA GLY A 175 -5.77 3.09 -5.87
C GLY A 175 -5.69 4.18 -4.81
N HIS A 176 -5.51 5.46 -5.15
CA HIS A 176 -5.60 6.58 -4.19
C HIS A 176 -6.93 7.34 -4.23
N TYR A 177 -7.86 6.95 -5.11
CA TYR A 177 -9.11 7.66 -5.32
C TYR A 177 -10.35 6.85 -4.92
N TRP A 178 -10.36 5.55 -5.23
CA TRP A 178 -11.54 4.71 -5.06
C TRP A 178 -11.21 3.26 -4.77
N GLY A 179 -11.81 2.70 -3.73
CA GLY A 179 -11.68 1.30 -3.37
C GLY A 179 -12.12 1.04 -1.93
N TYR A 180 -11.77 -0.12 -1.39
CA TYR A 180 -11.98 -0.42 0.03
C TYR A 180 -10.71 -0.17 0.84
N ARG A 181 -10.84 -0.02 2.16
CA ARG A 181 -9.71 0.18 3.08
C ARG A 181 -9.78 -0.81 4.22
N ASN A 182 -8.65 -1.44 4.52
CA ASN A 182 -8.48 -2.30 5.69
C ASN A 182 -7.86 -1.56 6.87
N PHE A 183 -7.12 -0.51 6.56
CA PHE A 183 -6.33 0.28 7.50
C PHE A 183 -6.52 1.76 7.17
N GLU A 184 -6.30 2.60 8.18
CA GLU A 184 -6.36 4.05 8.07
C GLU A 184 -4.96 4.66 8.29
N PRO A 185 -4.02 4.48 7.34
CA PRO A 185 -2.84 5.35 7.29
C PRO A 185 -3.26 6.78 6.93
N SER A 186 -2.36 7.73 7.16
CA SER A 186 -2.56 9.16 6.91
C SER A 186 -2.45 9.56 5.43
N ASP A 187 -3.00 8.72 4.54
CA ASP A 187 -3.04 8.92 3.08
C ASP A 187 -4.38 8.41 2.51
N ALA A 188 -4.65 8.68 1.23
CA ALA A 188 -5.91 8.31 0.58
C ALA A 188 -5.93 6.89 -0.03
N SER A 189 -4.89 6.08 0.14
CA SER A 189 -4.75 4.75 -0.49
C SER A 189 -5.93 3.80 -0.23
N THR A 190 -6.27 2.98 -1.21
CA THR A 190 -7.39 2.03 -1.20
C THR A 190 -6.94 0.75 -1.88
N ASN A 191 -7.50 -0.37 -1.47
CA ASN A 191 -7.35 -1.62 -2.18
C ASN A 191 -8.37 -1.69 -3.32
N LEU A 192 -7.91 -2.15 -4.48
CA LEU A 192 -8.74 -2.50 -5.63
C LEU A 192 -8.88 -4.03 -5.69
N THR A 193 -9.94 -4.53 -6.30
CA THR A 193 -10.18 -5.96 -6.54
C THR A 193 -11.07 -6.11 -7.77
N PRO A 194 -10.92 -7.15 -8.62
CA PRO A 194 -10.10 -8.35 -8.47
C PRO A 194 -8.88 -8.42 -9.41
N TRP A 195 -8.13 -7.32 -9.58
CA TRP A 195 -7.07 -7.22 -10.60
C TRP A 195 -5.76 -7.97 -10.30
N GLY A 196 -5.67 -8.71 -9.19
CA GLY A 196 -4.41 -9.26 -8.67
C GLY A 196 -3.61 -10.20 -9.57
N ILE A 197 -4.26 -10.81 -10.56
CA ILE A 197 -3.55 -11.59 -11.59
C ILE A 197 -2.79 -10.66 -12.55
N LEU A 198 -3.39 -9.53 -12.95
CA LEU A 198 -2.84 -8.62 -13.95
C LEU A 198 -1.76 -7.68 -13.40
N VAL A 199 -1.84 -7.33 -12.12
CA VAL A 199 -0.93 -6.37 -11.47
C VAL A 199 -0.13 -6.98 -10.32
N GLY A 200 -0.11 -8.30 -10.18
CA GLY A 200 0.83 -8.96 -9.27
C GLY A 200 0.57 -8.74 -7.77
N GLY A 201 -0.63 -8.32 -7.35
CA GLY A 201 -0.95 -7.99 -5.96
C GLY A 201 -0.81 -6.50 -5.61
N GLU A 202 -0.31 -5.67 -6.53
CA GLU A 202 -0.15 -4.21 -6.36
C GLU A 202 -1.49 -3.48 -6.13
N GLU A 203 -2.62 -4.10 -6.47
CA GLU A 203 -3.95 -3.59 -6.17
C GLU A 203 -4.27 -3.51 -4.68
N LEU A 204 -3.54 -4.22 -3.84
CA LEU A 204 -3.66 -4.18 -2.38
C LEU A 204 -2.91 -2.96 -1.80
N HIS A 205 -3.16 -1.80 -2.41
CA HIS A 205 -2.39 -0.58 -2.21
C HIS A 205 -2.58 0.04 -0.82
N ASN A 206 -3.77 -0.03 -0.23
CA ASN A 206 -3.99 0.39 1.17
C ASN A 206 -3.24 -0.47 2.17
N ASN A 207 -3.15 -1.79 1.93
CA ASN A 207 -2.36 -2.67 2.78
C ASN A 207 -0.87 -2.34 2.68
N HIS A 208 -0.41 -2.06 1.45
CA HIS A 208 0.96 -1.65 1.18
C HIS A 208 1.30 -0.32 1.87
N HIS A 209 0.52 0.73 1.68
CA HIS A 209 0.73 2.03 2.35
C HIS A 209 0.66 1.94 3.88
N ALA A 210 -0.18 1.05 4.42
CA ALA A 210 -0.22 0.77 5.85
C ALA A 210 1.08 0.10 6.37
N PHE A 211 1.69 -0.78 5.58
CA PHE A 211 2.90 -1.52 5.96
C PHE A 211 3.93 -1.57 4.81
N PRO A 212 4.58 -0.44 4.44
CA PRO A 212 5.33 -0.36 3.20
C PRO A 212 6.50 -1.35 3.11
N SER A 213 7.15 -1.61 4.25
CA SER A 213 8.26 -2.56 4.30
C SER A 213 7.88 -4.05 4.23
N SER A 214 6.58 -4.39 4.19
CA SER A 214 6.12 -5.77 4.09
C SER A 214 6.33 -6.31 2.67
N ALA A 215 6.98 -7.47 2.52
CA ALA A 215 7.06 -8.15 1.23
C ALA A 215 5.71 -8.77 0.78
N LYS A 216 4.74 -8.86 1.69
CA LYS A 216 3.41 -9.41 1.46
C LYS A 216 2.36 -8.31 1.58
N PHE A 217 1.55 -8.12 0.53
CA PHE A 217 0.48 -7.13 0.51
C PHE A 217 -0.89 -7.71 0.91
N ALA A 218 -1.12 -9.01 0.72
CA ALA A 218 -2.34 -9.67 1.21
C ALA A 218 -2.33 -9.86 2.75
N LEU A 219 -3.22 -9.13 3.44
CA LEU A 219 -3.33 -9.08 4.90
C LEU A 219 -4.69 -9.56 5.43
N ARG A 220 -5.72 -9.65 4.58
CA ARG A 220 -7.05 -10.19 4.92
C ARG A 220 -7.38 -11.46 4.14
N ARG A 221 -8.36 -12.20 4.64
CA ARG A 221 -8.90 -13.40 3.96
C ARG A 221 -9.61 -12.97 2.68
N GLY A 222 -9.39 -13.70 1.59
CA GLY A 222 -9.96 -13.41 0.27
C GLY A 222 -9.14 -12.43 -0.57
N GLU A 223 -8.06 -11.85 -0.03
CA GLU A 223 -7.11 -11.06 -0.82
C GLU A 223 -6.10 -11.98 -1.51
N PHE A 224 -5.80 -11.67 -2.77
CA PHE A 224 -4.87 -12.43 -3.59
C PHE A 224 -3.61 -11.59 -3.87
N ASP A 225 -2.44 -12.18 -3.72
CA ASP A 225 -1.15 -11.52 -3.92
C ASP A 225 -0.24 -12.45 -4.70
N LEU A 226 -0.23 -12.27 -6.03
CA LEU A 226 0.52 -13.12 -6.94
C LEU A 226 2.04 -12.88 -6.82
N GLY A 227 2.46 -11.64 -6.57
CA GLY A 227 3.85 -11.30 -6.27
C GLY A 227 4.37 -12.06 -5.05
N TRP A 228 3.56 -12.23 -4.01
CA TRP A 228 3.91 -13.04 -2.85
C TRP A 228 4.07 -14.53 -3.20
N ALA A 229 3.21 -15.06 -4.08
CA ALA A 229 3.35 -16.43 -4.55
C ALA A 229 4.69 -16.64 -5.28
N TYR A 230 5.10 -15.70 -6.14
CA TYR A 230 6.42 -15.73 -6.81
C TYR A 230 7.58 -15.66 -5.82
N ILE A 231 7.52 -14.72 -4.87
CA ILE A 231 8.55 -14.58 -3.83
C ILE A 231 8.70 -15.88 -3.04
N ARG A 232 7.59 -16.52 -2.65
CA ARG A 232 7.63 -17.82 -1.96
C ARG A 232 8.12 -18.95 -2.86
N GLY A 233 7.92 -18.88 -4.17
CA GLY A 233 8.54 -19.80 -5.13
C GLY A 233 10.07 -19.67 -5.13
N LEU A 234 10.56 -18.44 -5.27
CA LEU A 234 12.00 -18.13 -5.25
C LEU A 234 12.67 -18.49 -3.92
N GLU A 235 11.99 -18.24 -2.80
CA GLU A 235 12.51 -18.57 -1.46
C GLU A 235 12.69 -20.09 -1.26
N ARG A 236 11.78 -20.92 -1.80
CA ARG A 236 11.90 -22.38 -1.71
C ARG A 236 13.15 -22.94 -2.40
N VAL A 237 13.65 -22.24 -3.42
CA VAL A 237 14.86 -22.63 -4.16
C VAL A 237 16.09 -21.80 -3.76
N GLY A 238 16.00 -21.02 -2.66
CA GLY A 238 17.12 -20.24 -2.14
C GLY A 238 17.48 -18.98 -2.94
N LEU A 239 16.60 -18.54 -3.85
CA LEU A 239 16.83 -17.37 -4.72
C LEU A 239 16.24 -16.06 -4.17
N ALA A 240 15.52 -16.12 -3.06
CA ALA A 240 15.00 -14.95 -2.34
C ALA A 240 14.99 -15.21 -0.83
N ARG A 241 15.07 -14.15 -0.04
CA ARG A 241 14.91 -14.17 1.41
C ARG A 241 13.95 -13.06 1.84
N VAL A 242 12.81 -13.42 2.43
CA VAL A 242 11.90 -12.42 2.99
C VAL A 242 12.52 -11.81 4.24
N LYS A 243 12.63 -10.47 4.28
CA LYS A 243 13.16 -9.76 5.45
C LYS A 243 12.07 -9.34 6.41
N ARG A 244 10.93 -8.89 5.87
CA ARG A 244 9.87 -8.26 6.64
C ARG A 244 8.50 -8.62 6.10
N VAL A 245 7.58 -8.86 7.02
CA VAL A 245 6.14 -8.97 6.77
C VAL A 245 5.43 -8.09 7.79
N ALA A 246 4.24 -7.59 7.43
CA ALA A 246 3.41 -6.81 8.35
C ALA A 246 3.24 -7.58 9.68
N PRO A 247 3.42 -6.91 10.83
CA PRO A 247 3.32 -7.55 12.13
C PRO A 247 1.90 -8.08 12.33
N LYS A 248 1.78 -9.21 13.03
CA LYS A 248 0.48 -9.74 13.44
C LYS A 248 0.30 -9.50 14.93
N PRO A 249 -0.80 -8.88 15.37
CA PRO A 249 -1.08 -8.73 16.78
C PRO A 249 -1.17 -10.09 17.47
N VAL A 250 -0.49 -10.23 18.61
CA VAL A 250 -0.60 -11.39 19.49
C VAL A 250 -1.32 -10.95 20.77
N ILE A 251 -2.32 -11.71 21.18
CA ILE A 251 -3.08 -11.47 22.40
C ILE A 251 -2.87 -12.69 23.30
N ALA A 252 -2.20 -12.50 24.44
CA ALA A 252 -1.97 -13.54 25.43
C ALA A 252 -3.27 -13.81 26.21
N PRO A 253 -3.78 -15.05 26.21
CA PRO A 253 -4.95 -15.41 27.01
C PRO A 253 -4.67 -15.15 28.50
N GLY A 254 -5.61 -14.48 29.19
CA GLY A 254 -5.53 -14.26 30.63
C GLY A 254 -4.60 -13.11 31.09
N LYS A 255 -3.83 -12.49 30.19
CA LYS A 255 -3.02 -11.31 30.55
C LYS A 255 -3.93 -10.10 30.81
N GLN A 256 -3.88 -9.57 32.04
CA GLN A 256 -4.70 -8.43 32.48
C GLN A 256 -3.88 -7.16 32.77
N GLU A 257 -2.57 -7.31 32.93
CA GLU A 257 -1.67 -6.21 33.26
C GLU A 257 -1.14 -5.52 32.00
N ILE A 258 -1.11 -4.19 32.06
CA ILE A 258 -0.49 -3.36 31.03
C ILE A 258 0.95 -3.12 31.44
N ASP A 259 1.82 -3.97 30.90
CA ASP A 259 3.27 -3.91 31.06
C ASP A 259 3.93 -3.21 29.85
N ARG A 260 5.26 -3.21 29.85
CA ARG A 260 6.06 -2.63 28.76
C ARG A 260 5.78 -3.32 27.42
N ASP A 261 5.64 -4.64 27.43
CA ASP A 261 5.41 -5.43 26.22
C ASP A 261 4.04 -5.14 25.61
N THR A 262 3.01 -4.94 26.44
CA THR A 262 1.68 -4.50 25.98
C THR A 262 1.76 -3.17 25.24
N VAL A 263 2.45 -2.18 25.83
CA VAL A 263 2.62 -0.86 25.20
C VAL A 263 3.34 -0.99 23.85
N SER A 264 4.47 -1.70 23.82
CA SER A 264 5.21 -1.92 22.58
C SER A 264 4.38 -2.65 21.52
N ALA A 265 3.64 -3.69 21.92
CA ALA A 265 2.78 -4.45 21.03
C ALA A 265 1.65 -3.60 20.44
N VAL A 266 0.99 -2.77 21.26
CA VAL A 266 -0.08 -1.85 20.81
C VAL A 266 0.48 -0.80 19.85
N VAL A 267 1.65 -0.23 20.13
CA VAL A 267 2.28 0.80 19.28
C VAL A 267 2.73 0.23 17.93
N VAL A 268 3.41 -0.93 17.94
CA VAL A 268 3.85 -1.62 16.72
C VAL A 268 2.66 -2.02 15.85
N ASN A 269 1.55 -2.43 16.48
CA ASN A 269 0.35 -2.89 15.79
C ASN A 269 -0.75 -1.81 15.70
N ARG A 270 -0.42 -0.51 15.84
CA ARG A 270 -1.41 0.58 15.94
C ARG A 270 -2.48 0.58 14.85
N LEU A 271 -2.11 0.30 13.59
CA LEU A 271 -3.06 0.25 12.47
C LEU A 271 -4.00 -0.96 12.59
N HIS A 272 -3.50 -2.11 13.07
CA HIS A 272 -4.35 -3.26 13.39
C HIS A 272 -5.30 -2.95 14.55
N VAL A 273 -4.82 -2.25 15.59
CA VAL A 273 -5.61 -1.82 16.75
C VAL A 273 -6.74 -0.89 16.30
N LEU A 274 -6.47 0.14 15.49
CA LEU A 274 -7.52 1.01 14.94
C LEU A 274 -8.50 0.28 14.04
N ALA A 275 -8.00 -0.55 13.12
CA ALA A 275 -8.87 -1.32 12.24
C ALA A 275 -9.80 -2.25 13.05
N ARG A 276 -9.31 -2.78 14.17
CA ARG A 276 -10.10 -3.57 15.12
C ARG A 276 -11.10 -2.70 15.89
N TYR A 277 -10.68 -1.55 16.40
CA TYR A 277 -11.56 -0.57 17.08
C TYR A 277 -12.73 -0.16 16.19
N GLY A 278 -12.48 0.14 14.91
CA GLY A 278 -13.53 0.44 13.94
C GLY A 278 -14.55 -0.70 13.81
N ARG A 279 -14.08 -1.95 13.71
CA ARG A 279 -14.95 -3.12 13.55
C ARG A 279 -15.69 -3.55 14.81
N GLU A 280 -15.04 -3.45 15.98
CA GLU A 280 -15.53 -4.01 17.24
C GLU A 280 -16.19 -2.97 18.14
N VAL A 281 -15.89 -1.68 17.97
CA VAL A 281 -16.45 -0.60 18.79
C VAL A 281 -17.35 0.30 17.94
N VAL A 282 -16.79 0.93 16.90
CA VAL A 282 -17.53 1.96 16.14
C VAL A 282 -18.70 1.35 15.37
N LEU A 283 -18.48 0.32 14.56
CA LEU A 283 -19.54 -0.26 13.74
C LEU A 283 -20.70 -0.86 14.56
N PRO A 284 -20.47 -1.59 15.66
CA PRO A 284 -21.54 -2.06 16.53
C PRO A 284 -22.31 -0.92 17.18
N THR A 285 -21.62 0.09 17.73
CA THR A 285 -22.27 1.27 18.34
C THR A 285 -23.16 2.00 17.33
N VAL A 286 -22.68 2.21 16.09
CA VAL A 286 -23.53 2.82 15.05
C VAL A 286 -24.72 1.93 14.68
N ARG A 287 -24.59 0.60 14.70
CA ARG A 287 -25.73 -0.30 14.47
C ARG A 287 -26.77 -0.17 15.57
N GLU A 288 -26.35 -0.17 16.83
CA GLU A 288 -27.25 0.02 17.98
C GLU A 288 -27.99 1.36 17.91
N GLU A 289 -27.26 2.44 17.64
CA GLU A 289 -27.85 3.78 17.49
C GLU A 289 -28.80 3.86 16.29
N LEU A 290 -28.50 3.18 15.18
CA LEU A 290 -29.41 3.08 14.03
C LEU A 290 -30.71 2.33 14.36
N HIS A 291 -30.66 1.33 15.24
CA HIS A 291 -31.85 0.60 15.67
C HIS A 291 -32.77 1.48 16.53
N ARG A 292 -32.20 2.30 17.41
CA ARG A 292 -32.93 3.23 18.30
C ARG A 292 -33.38 4.53 17.61
N ALA A 293 -32.68 4.94 16.54
CA ALA A 293 -32.91 6.20 15.84
C ALA A 293 -34.23 6.27 15.07
N ASP A 294 -34.82 7.47 15.07
CA ASP A 294 -35.88 7.87 14.15
C ASP A 294 -35.39 7.96 12.68
N GLN A 295 -36.30 8.26 11.75
CA GLN A 295 -35.95 8.34 10.32
C GLN A 295 -34.90 9.43 10.02
N THR A 296 -34.95 10.56 10.72
CA THR A 296 -34.06 11.70 10.52
C THR A 296 -32.63 11.33 10.94
N CYS A 297 -32.48 10.76 12.14
CA CYS A 297 -31.22 10.29 12.68
C CYS A 297 -30.64 9.13 11.85
N ARG A 298 -31.48 8.22 11.32
CA ARG A 298 -31.03 7.14 10.42
C ARG A 298 -30.37 7.66 9.14
N LYS A 299 -30.91 8.72 8.53
CA LYS A 299 -30.31 9.37 7.34
C LYS A 299 -28.95 10.00 7.66
N LEU A 300 -28.76 10.45 8.90
CA LEU A 300 -27.53 11.05 9.38
C LEU A 300 -26.46 9.99 9.73
N TYR A 301 -26.82 8.94 10.48
CA TYR A 301 -25.88 7.95 11.04
C TYR A 301 -25.36 6.93 10.02
N ARG A 302 -26.17 6.52 9.03
CA ARG A 302 -25.76 5.55 7.99
C ARG A 302 -24.45 5.94 7.28
N PRO A 303 -24.31 7.17 6.74
CA PRO A 303 -23.08 7.61 6.08
C PRO A 303 -21.97 7.97 7.07
N ALA A 304 -22.30 8.25 8.33
CA ALA A 304 -21.33 8.61 9.36
C ALA A 304 -20.39 7.46 9.74
N LYS A 305 -20.79 6.19 9.50
CA LYS A 305 -19.96 4.99 9.77
C LYS A 305 -18.53 5.13 9.26
N ARG A 306 -18.38 5.62 8.03
CA ARG A 306 -17.06 5.80 7.40
C ARG A 306 -16.31 6.97 8.04
N LEU A 307 -16.99 8.08 8.31
CA LEU A 307 -16.39 9.28 8.92
C LEU A 307 -15.89 9.02 10.35
N LEU A 308 -16.61 8.21 11.14
CA LEU A 308 -16.21 7.87 12.51
C LEU A 308 -14.91 7.06 12.54
N ILE A 309 -14.65 6.24 11.52
CA ILE A 309 -13.45 5.38 11.43
C ILE A 309 -12.30 6.11 10.74
N ARG A 310 -12.59 6.98 9.77
CA ARG A 310 -11.62 7.70 8.93
C ARG A 310 -10.55 8.39 9.77
N GLU A 311 -9.33 8.41 9.23
CA GLU A 311 -8.24 9.23 9.78
C GLU A 311 -8.56 10.72 9.67
N ASP A 312 -8.34 11.48 10.75
CA ASP A 312 -8.80 12.85 10.88
C ASP A 312 -8.18 13.79 9.84
N SER A 313 -6.93 13.52 9.39
CA SER A 313 -6.25 14.26 8.33
C SER A 313 -6.95 14.15 6.96
N LEU A 314 -7.79 13.14 6.77
CA LEU A 314 -8.50 12.86 5.51
C LEU A 314 -9.94 13.39 5.54
N ILE A 315 -10.35 14.09 6.60
CA ILE A 315 -11.70 14.61 6.78
C ILE A 315 -11.72 16.10 6.39
N ASN A 316 -12.37 16.41 5.27
CA ASN A 316 -12.57 17.80 4.83
C ASN A 316 -13.62 18.54 5.69
N GLU A 317 -13.71 19.87 5.55
CA GLU A 317 -14.60 20.70 6.37
C GLU A 317 -16.07 20.28 6.29
N ARG A 318 -16.57 19.95 5.09
CA ARG A 318 -17.95 19.49 4.92
C ARG A 318 -18.20 18.18 5.66
N GLN A 319 -17.26 17.24 5.59
CA GLN A 319 -17.32 15.98 6.32
C GLN A 319 -17.20 16.21 7.82
N ARG A 320 -16.34 17.14 8.26
CA ARG A 320 -16.17 17.53 9.67
C ARG A 320 -17.46 18.10 10.25
N ASN A 321 -18.13 19.00 9.54
CA ASN A 321 -19.42 19.55 9.95
C ASN A 321 -20.47 18.44 10.07
N ARG A 322 -20.50 17.51 9.10
CA ARG A 322 -21.40 16.35 9.17
C ARG A 322 -21.10 15.44 10.35
N LEU A 323 -19.81 15.21 10.64
CA LEU A 323 -19.37 14.42 11.78
C LEU A 323 -19.83 15.07 13.08
N GLN A 324 -19.60 16.38 13.26
CA GLN A 324 -20.06 17.12 14.44
C GLN A 324 -21.58 17.05 14.62
N GLN A 325 -22.36 17.12 13.53
CA GLN A 325 -23.83 16.93 13.59
C GLN A 325 -24.22 15.53 14.07
N VAL A 326 -23.45 14.50 13.73
CA VAL A 326 -23.70 13.11 14.21
C VAL A 326 -23.36 13.01 15.69
N LEU A 327 -22.20 13.51 16.10
CA LEU A 327 -21.72 13.42 17.48
C LEU A 327 -22.65 14.17 18.44
N SER A 328 -23.13 15.37 18.07
CA SER A 328 -24.05 16.15 18.90
C SER A 328 -25.44 15.53 19.09
N ARG A 329 -25.77 14.48 18.32
CA ARG A 329 -27.06 13.78 18.37
C ARG A 329 -27.00 12.46 19.11
N SER A 330 -25.80 11.94 19.39
CA SER A 330 -25.62 10.67 20.09
C SER A 330 -24.41 10.72 21.00
N GLN A 331 -24.67 10.76 22.30
CA GLN A 331 -23.66 10.71 23.35
C GLN A 331 -22.79 9.45 23.24
N GLN A 332 -23.36 8.31 22.80
CA GLN A 332 -22.59 7.08 22.61
C GLN A 332 -21.61 7.19 21.44
N LEU A 333 -22.04 7.79 20.31
CA LEU A 333 -21.16 7.99 19.15
C LEU A 333 -20.08 9.02 19.43
N GLU A 334 -20.41 10.09 20.15
CA GLU A 334 -19.44 11.07 20.66
C GLU A 334 -18.38 10.40 21.53
N LEU A 335 -18.82 9.61 22.52
CA LEU A 335 -17.91 8.92 23.43
C LEU A 335 -16.96 7.98 22.69
N VAL A 336 -17.47 7.07 21.84
CA VAL A 336 -16.59 6.14 21.13
C VAL A 336 -15.68 6.84 20.12
N TYR A 337 -16.07 8.00 19.58
CA TYR A 337 -15.22 8.79 18.72
C TYR A 337 -14.10 9.46 19.52
N GLU A 338 -14.40 10.05 20.68
CA GLU A 338 -13.42 10.64 21.60
C GLU A 338 -12.37 9.60 22.03
N TYR A 339 -12.80 8.39 22.40
CA TYR A 339 -11.88 7.32 22.79
C TYR A 339 -10.97 6.87 21.64
N LYS A 340 -11.45 6.88 20.39
CA LYS A 340 -10.62 6.66 19.19
C LYS A 340 -9.51 7.70 19.11
N GLN A 341 -9.87 8.98 19.21
CA GLN A 341 -8.93 10.10 19.11
C GLN A 341 -7.90 10.06 20.24
N ARG A 342 -8.33 9.77 21.47
CA ARG A 342 -7.44 9.60 22.61
C ARG A 342 -6.46 8.45 22.42
N LEU A 343 -6.91 7.33 21.85
CA LEU A 343 -6.06 6.18 21.54
C LEU A 343 -5.02 6.53 20.46
N GLN A 344 -5.43 7.24 19.40
CA GLN A 344 -4.52 7.76 18.37
C GLN A 344 -3.48 8.73 18.93
N ALA A 345 -3.89 9.61 19.84
CA ALA A 345 -3.03 10.60 20.47
C ALA A 345 -1.91 9.97 21.31
N LEU A 346 -2.08 8.74 21.82
CA LEU A 346 -1.00 8.00 22.51
C LEU A 346 0.21 7.77 21.58
N TRP A 347 0.00 7.64 20.27
CA TRP A 347 1.05 7.30 19.30
C TRP A 347 1.76 8.52 18.73
N ALA A 348 1.06 9.65 18.63
CA ALA A 348 1.64 10.90 18.13
C ALA A 348 2.69 11.48 19.09
N ARG A 349 2.70 11.05 20.36
CA ARG A 349 3.58 11.57 21.42
C ARG A 349 4.78 10.66 21.66
N SER A 350 5.50 10.32 20.59
CA SER A 350 6.67 9.42 20.57
C SER A 350 7.88 9.90 21.39
N SER A 351 7.83 11.11 21.97
CA SER A 351 8.84 11.66 22.88
C SER A 351 8.61 11.33 24.37
N HIS A 352 7.48 10.71 24.73
CA HIS A 352 7.21 10.34 26.12
C HIS A 352 7.97 9.09 26.57
N SER A 353 8.28 9.00 27.86
CA SER A 353 8.87 7.80 28.44
C SER A 353 7.89 6.61 28.33
N HIS A 354 8.45 5.40 28.26
CA HIS A 354 7.63 4.17 28.22
C HIS A 354 6.67 4.07 29.41
N GLU A 355 7.08 4.58 30.57
CA GLU A 355 6.26 4.61 31.77
C GLU A 355 5.06 5.54 31.64
N THR A 356 5.24 6.73 31.05
CA THR A 356 4.13 7.65 30.74
C THR A 356 3.13 7.01 29.78
N LEU A 357 3.61 6.37 28.71
CA LEU A 357 2.73 5.69 27.75
C LEU A 357 1.98 4.52 28.40
N ARG A 358 2.64 3.75 29.27
CA ARG A 358 2.02 2.66 30.04
C ARG A 358 0.89 3.18 30.92
N LYS A 359 1.14 4.26 31.68
CA LYS A 359 0.14 4.89 32.53
C LYS A 359 -1.05 5.41 31.71
N GLN A 360 -0.78 6.14 30.63
CA GLN A 360 -1.84 6.68 29.77
C GLN A 360 -2.69 5.57 29.12
N LEU A 361 -2.08 4.47 28.68
CA LEU A 361 -2.80 3.31 28.16
C LEU A 361 -3.64 2.63 29.25
N ALA A 362 -3.10 2.50 30.47
CA ALA A 362 -3.84 1.95 31.61
C ALA A 362 -5.04 2.82 31.99
N ASP A 363 -4.85 4.14 32.06
CA ASP A 363 -5.92 5.10 32.33
C ASP A 363 -6.99 5.05 31.22
N TRP A 364 -6.58 4.95 29.96
CA TRP A 364 -7.49 4.78 28.82
C TRP A 364 -8.33 3.50 28.97
N CYS A 365 -7.71 2.36 29.28
CA CYS A 365 -8.41 1.09 29.48
C CYS A 365 -9.39 1.15 30.66
N ALA A 366 -8.96 1.69 31.80
CA ALA A 366 -9.79 1.78 33.00
C ALA A 366 -11.04 2.66 32.75
N GLN A 367 -10.87 3.81 32.10
CA GLN A 367 -12.01 4.70 31.79
C GLN A 367 -12.91 4.10 30.70
N ALA A 368 -12.34 3.43 29.69
CA ALA A 368 -13.10 2.72 28.66
C ALA A 368 -13.96 1.60 29.26
N GLU A 369 -13.46 0.89 30.28
CA GLU A 369 -14.21 -0.13 31.02
C GLU A 369 -15.33 0.46 31.87
N ALA A 370 -15.16 1.69 32.38
CA ALA A 370 -16.19 2.42 33.12
C ALA A 370 -17.20 3.17 32.20
N SER A 371 -17.03 3.13 30.88
CA SER A 371 -17.78 3.97 29.92
C SER A 371 -19.28 3.66 29.79
N GLY A 372 -19.73 2.47 30.23
CA GLY A 372 -21.09 1.98 30.00
C GLY A 372 -21.38 1.52 28.56
N VAL A 373 -20.42 1.65 27.63
CA VAL A 373 -20.56 1.17 26.24
C VAL A 373 -19.91 -0.21 26.12
N ARG A 374 -20.72 -1.26 26.11
CA ARG A 374 -20.27 -2.67 26.14
C ARG A 374 -19.15 -2.98 25.15
N ALA A 375 -19.31 -2.53 23.91
CA ALA A 375 -18.32 -2.73 22.84
C ALA A 375 -16.95 -2.12 23.17
N LEU A 376 -16.94 -0.91 23.77
CA LEU A 376 -15.73 -0.23 24.22
C LEU A 376 -15.09 -0.93 25.42
N GLN A 377 -15.90 -1.40 26.37
CA GLN A 377 -15.45 -2.15 27.54
C GLN A 377 -14.76 -3.46 27.13
N ASP A 378 -15.38 -4.23 26.23
CA ASP A 378 -14.84 -5.50 25.75
C ASP A 378 -13.55 -5.30 24.94
N PHE A 379 -13.49 -4.24 24.12
CA PHE A 379 -12.27 -3.87 23.42
C PHE A 379 -11.12 -3.53 24.39
N ALA A 380 -11.39 -2.70 25.41
CA ALA A 380 -10.40 -2.29 26.41
C ALA A 380 -9.82 -3.47 27.19
N ARG A 381 -10.67 -4.43 27.61
CA ARG A 381 -10.23 -5.68 28.25
C ARG A 381 -9.28 -6.47 27.35
N SER A 382 -9.62 -6.58 26.07
CA SER A 382 -8.77 -7.31 25.11
C SER A 382 -7.45 -6.61 24.80
N LEU A 383 -7.38 -5.28 24.95
CA LEU A 383 -6.20 -4.48 24.67
C LEU A 383 -5.08 -4.77 25.68
N ARG A 384 -5.44 -5.06 26.93
CA ARG A 384 -4.52 -5.48 28.01
C ARG A 384 -3.74 -6.75 27.65
N GLY A 385 -4.37 -7.64 26.90
CA GLY A 385 -3.79 -8.91 26.49
C GLY A 385 -2.73 -8.79 25.37
N TYR A 386 -2.55 -7.62 24.76
CA TYR A 386 -1.55 -7.47 23.69
C TYR A 386 -0.15 -7.77 24.22
N THR A 387 0.62 -8.48 23.43
CA THR A 387 2.01 -8.82 23.74
C THR A 387 2.84 -8.88 22.46
N LEU A 388 4.15 -8.68 22.58
CA LEU A 388 5.03 -8.85 21.44
C LEU A 388 5.05 -10.32 21.04
N ALA A 389 5.12 -10.59 19.74
CA ALA A 389 5.40 -11.94 19.27
C ALA A 389 6.78 -12.35 19.80
N GLN A 390 6.85 -13.50 20.48
CA GLN A 390 8.14 -14.06 20.86
C GLN A 390 8.94 -14.35 19.58
N PRO A 391 10.26 -14.09 19.55
CA PRO A 391 11.10 -14.53 18.44
C PRO A 391 10.92 -16.04 18.26
N ALA A 392 10.60 -16.46 17.04
CA ALA A 392 10.51 -17.87 16.68
C ALA A 392 11.90 -18.51 16.59
#